data_AF-A0A356M493-F1
#
_entry.id   AF-A0A356M493-F1
#
_cell.length_a   1.000
_cell.length_b   1.000
_cell.length_c   1.000
_cell.angle_alpha   90.00
_cell.angle_beta   90.00
_cell.angle_gamma   90.00
#
_symmetry.space_group_name_H-M   'P 1'
#
loop_
_entity.id
_entity.type
_entity.pdbx_description
1 polymer ?
#
loop_
_entity_poly.entity_id
_entity_poly.type
_entity_poly.pdbx_seq_one_letter_code
_entity_poly.pdbx_strand_id
1 'polypeptide(L)'
;MSQEDSYQSILQTFDRCAQEFTRSSGGLFCEILTEYKGGASEAHIKVRTAKIYYNNYILLCQYTAHGLLSTVNSIVACYVMLSKEADALRYPVTAGVDFLDIDTLDCFVIPNISNPAMMAESLNLLYRNLARIQMPIAAQAADEARKETFRSFYIREVERVLQVAITPQNQAGILNIYDKYYLGRMTSGPYLLYLAGNYKKAAGKLARFKGLSSYEQRLLRLLNQAGESAGQAPGSVVENIKLYNALGVPKTDKREMIAVFASAFLWMILWAAVFTPIYFLVYFFLNRGAIYVAGAYGQAPGLFLPSFLMGICTSYFTRRKAYQVLFKKHYLKYQEMDTITNSPGSDKFMKYFSRIVLVGAVLFTLLSARWGIKFTDSGFIDNTRWFSLQGVYHEYADIKQVYYLESRINGFGDILDFPSYVMVYQDGTEQDLYDVENVERTEEELIPILVSRGIPVQR
;
A
#
# COMPACT_ATOMS: atom_id res chain seq x y z
N MET A 1 23.38 0.93 5.85
CA MET A 1 23.18 1.37 4.45
C MET A 1 21.76 1.87 4.32
N SER A 2 21.56 3.09 3.83
CA SER A 2 20.21 3.64 3.67
C SER A 2 19.52 3.01 2.44
N GLN A 3 18.19 3.08 2.37
CA GLN A 3 17.44 2.57 1.21
C GLN A 3 17.78 3.34 -0.08
N GLU A 4 18.14 4.62 0.05
CA GLU A 4 18.58 5.47 -1.04
C GLU A 4 19.94 4.99 -1.60
N ASP A 5 20.90 4.64 -0.73
CA ASP A 5 22.21 4.12 -1.16
C ASP A 5 22.08 2.81 -1.95
N SER A 6 21.20 1.91 -1.49
CA SER A 6 20.94 0.63 -2.16
C SER A 6 20.30 0.83 -3.53
N TYR A 7 19.35 1.77 -3.64
CA TYR A 7 18.67 2.08 -4.89
C TYR A 7 19.61 2.71 -5.91
N GLN A 8 20.48 3.64 -5.48
CA GLN A 8 21.48 4.25 -6.35
C GLN A 8 22.44 3.22 -6.95
N SER A 9 22.91 2.28 -6.14
CA SER A 9 23.82 1.23 -6.60
C SER A 9 23.17 0.30 -7.64
N ILE A 10 21.86 0.07 -7.55
CA ILE A 10 21.09 -0.67 -8.58
C ILE A 10 21.10 0.09 -9.91
N LEU A 11 20.82 1.40 -9.88
CA LEU A 11 20.80 2.23 -11.10
C LEU A 11 22.17 2.34 -11.75
N GLN A 12 23.23 2.54 -10.95
CA GLN A 12 24.60 2.55 -11.46
C GLN A 12 24.99 1.22 -12.12
N THR A 13 24.56 0.11 -11.52
CA THR A 13 24.80 -1.21 -12.10
C THR A 13 24.05 -1.40 -13.41
N PHE A 14 22.80 -0.93 -13.48
CA PHE A 14 22.01 -0.93 -14.72
C PHE A 14 22.73 -0.19 -15.85
N ASP A 15 23.17 1.04 -15.59
CA ASP A 15 23.86 1.87 -16.58
C ASP A 15 25.16 1.22 -17.06
N ARG A 16 25.98 0.73 -16.12
CA ARG A 16 27.25 0.07 -16.42
C ARG A 16 27.04 -1.15 -17.31
N CYS A 17 26.12 -2.04 -16.95
CA CYS A 17 25.82 -3.24 -17.73
C CYS A 17 25.30 -2.90 -19.13
N ALA A 18 24.47 -1.87 -19.28
CA ALA A 18 23.97 -1.42 -20.58
C ALA A 18 25.09 -0.90 -21.49
N GLN A 19 26.02 -0.12 -20.93
CA GLN A 19 27.19 0.38 -21.67
C GLN A 19 28.14 -0.76 -22.07
N GLU A 20 28.40 -1.71 -21.16
CA GLU A 20 29.22 -2.89 -21.45
C GLU A 20 28.61 -3.73 -22.57
N PHE A 21 27.31 -4.00 -22.51
CA PHE A 21 26.61 -4.73 -23.57
C PHE A 21 26.66 -3.99 -24.90
N THR A 22 26.47 -2.67 -24.92
CA THR A 22 26.56 -1.86 -26.16
C THR A 22 27.90 -2.05 -26.85
N ARG A 23 29.01 -2.03 -26.09
CA ARG A 23 30.35 -2.24 -26.64
C ARG A 23 30.55 -3.66 -27.16
N SER A 24 30.05 -4.67 -26.45
CA SER A 24 30.28 -6.08 -26.80
C SER A 24 29.36 -6.61 -27.91
N SER A 25 28.19 -6.00 -28.11
CA SER A 25 27.19 -6.41 -29.11
C SER A 25 27.29 -5.64 -30.44
N GLY A 26 28.26 -4.74 -30.58
CA GLY A 26 28.43 -3.91 -31.77
C GLY A 26 27.39 -2.79 -31.89
N GLY A 27 26.83 -2.33 -30.77
CA GLY A 27 25.97 -1.15 -30.73
C GLY A 27 26.77 0.13 -31.03
N LEU A 28 26.18 1.06 -31.76
CA LEU A 28 26.80 2.32 -32.15
C LEU A 28 26.98 3.25 -30.94
N PHE A 29 25.92 3.40 -30.14
CA PHE A 29 25.95 4.16 -28.90
C PHE A 29 24.79 3.74 -27.97
N CYS A 30 24.93 4.08 -26.69
CA CYS A 30 23.93 3.85 -25.65
C CYS A 30 23.48 5.20 -25.09
N GLU A 31 22.18 5.47 -25.13
CA GLU A 31 21.55 6.61 -24.47
C GLU A 31 20.79 6.12 -23.23
N ILE A 32 21.06 6.73 -22.07
CA ILE A 32 20.35 6.45 -20.83
C ILE A 32 19.33 7.56 -20.58
N LEU A 33 18.06 7.19 -20.53
CA LEU A 33 16.94 8.09 -20.29
C LEU A 33 16.29 7.78 -18.94
N THR A 34 15.80 8.82 -18.28
CA THR A 34 15.11 8.68 -16.98
C THR A 34 13.78 9.41 -17.01
N GLU A 35 12.70 8.68 -16.72
CA GLU A 35 11.38 9.26 -16.45
C GLU A 35 11.17 9.40 -14.95
N TYR A 36 10.69 10.56 -14.53
CA TYR A 36 10.36 10.85 -13.14
C TYR A 36 8.84 10.88 -12.91
N LYS A 37 8.40 10.45 -11.72
CA LYS A 37 7.03 10.56 -11.22
C LYS A 37 6.91 11.86 -10.43
N GLY A 38 6.53 12.94 -11.13
CA GLY A 38 6.63 14.30 -10.58
C GLY A 38 8.04 14.87 -10.84
N GLY A 39 8.41 15.94 -10.11
CA GLY A 39 9.67 16.68 -10.35
C GLY A 39 10.94 15.82 -10.46
N ALA A 40 11.97 16.36 -11.13
CA ALA A 40 13.22 15.68 -11.43
C ALA A 40 14.10 15.49 -10.18
N SER A 41 13.85 14.40 -9.44
CA SER A 41 14.65 13.97 -8.31
C SER A 41 14.80 12.45 -8.33
N GLU A 42 15.94 11.93 -7.88
CA GLU A 42 16.26 10.51 -7.93
C GLU A 42 15.28 9.63 -7.14
N ALA A 43 14.72 10.16 -6.05
CA ALA A 43 13.65 9.51 -5.27
C ALA A 43 12.32 9.35 -6.04
N HIS A 44 12.20 10.02 -7.20
CA HIS A 44 11.03 10.04 -8.05
C HIS A 44 11.23 9.27 -9.36
N ILE A 45 12.36 8.57 -9.56
CA ILE A 45 12.59 7.80 -10.79
C ILE A 45 11.49 6.74 -10.92
N LYS A 46 10.70 6.88 -11.98
CA LYS A 46 9.63 5.95 -12.37
C LYS A 46 10.21 4.85 -13.25
N VAL A 47 11.00 5.26 -14.24
CA VAL A 47 11.56 4.41 -15.27
C VAL A 47 12.98 4.88 -15.58
N ARG A 48 13.92 3.95 -15.72
CA ARG A 48 15.23 4.18 -16.31
C ARG A 48 15.38 3.28 -17.54
N THR A 49 15.68 3.86 -18.69
CA THR A 49 15.71 3.16 -19.98
C THR A 49 17.08 3.33 -20.62
N ALA A 50 17.71 2.22 -20.98
CA ALA A 50 18.88 2.20 -21.85
C ALA A 50 18.42 1.94 -23.29
N LYS A 51 18.64 2.91 -24.18
CA LYS A 51 18.44 2.80 -25.62
C LYS A 51 19.77 2.51 -26.29
N ILE A 52 19.87 1.36 -26.94
CA ILE A 52 21.08 0.89 -27.62
C ILE A 52 20.83 0.96 -29.12
N TYR A 53 21.57 1.83 -29.79
CA TYR A 53 21.36 2.15 -31.20
C TYR A 53 22.18 1.23 -32.09
N TYR A 54 21.53 0.63 -33.08
CA TYR A 54 22.16 -0.10 -34.17
C TYR A 54 21.91 0.63 -35.49
N ASN A 55 22.39 0.10 -36.61
CA ASN A 55 22.23 0.75 -37.93
C ASN A 55 20.75 0.98 -38.29
N ASN A 56 19.89 -0.03 -38.09
CA ASN A 56 18.50 0.00 -38.58
C ASN A 56 17.44 -0.10 -37.47
N TYR A 57 17.82 -0.33 -36.22
CA TYR A 57 16.89 -0.53 -35.10
C TYR A 57 17.48 -0.06 -33.78
N ILE A 58 16.65 -0.04 -32.74
CA ILE A 58 17.04 0.31 -31.37
C ILE A 58 16.59 -0.83 -30.44
N LEU A 59 17.50 -1.32 -29.60
CA LEU A 59 17.13 -2.18 -28.47
C LEU A 59 16.94 -1.32 -27.22
N LEU A 60 15.90 -1.60 -26.46
CA LEU A 60 15.63 -0.90 -25.22
C LEU A 60 15.63 -1.90 -24.06
N CYS A 61 16.45 -1.62 -23.05
CA CYS A 61 16.31 -2.25 -21.75
C CYS A 61 15.69 -1.24 -20.80
N GLN A 62 14.61 -1.60 -20.13
CA GLN A 62 13.90 -0.69 -19.21
C GLN A 62 13.89 -1.28 -17.81
N TYR A 63 14.41 -0.53 -16.85
CA TYR A 63 14.18 -0.76 -15.43
C TYR A 63 13.01 0.12 -14.93
N THR A 64 11.96 -0.53 -14.42
CA THR A 64 10.78 0.10 -13.83
C THR A 64 10.87 -0.03 -12.33
N ALA A 65 11.24 1.06 -11.65
CA ALA A 65 11.45 1.07 -10.20
C ALA A 65 10.13 1.04 -9.42
N HIS A 66 9.08 1.66 -9.97
CA HIS A 66 7.75 1.71 -9.35
C HIS A 66 6.70 1.21 -10.35
N GLY A 67 6.18 0.01 -10.10
CA GLY A 67 5.11 -0.60 -10.88
C GLY A 67 3.75 0.06 -10.63
N LEU A 68 2.73 -0.39 -11.37
CA LEU A 68 1.33 -0.05 -11.06
C LEU A 68 0.89 -0.68 -9.75
N LEU A 69 -0.17 -0.12 -9.14
CA LEU A 69 -0.91 -0.71 -8.03
C LEU A 69 -1.07 -2.22 -8.24
N SER A 70 -0.69 -3.02 -7.24
CA SER A 70 -0.74 -4.50 -7.23
C SER A 70 0.29 -5.26 -8.08
N THR A 71 1.19 -4.59 -8.81
CA THR A 71 2.31 -5.23 -9.50
C THR A 71 3.59 -5.23 -8.66
N VAL A 72 4.48 -6.19 -8.93
CA VAL A 72 5.82 -6.24 -8.36
C VAL A 72 6.61 -5.00 -8.81
N ASN A 73 7.20 -4.26 -7.87
CA ASN A 73 8.14 -3.18 -8.20
C ASN A 73 9.50 -3.74 -8.63
N SER A 74 10.35 -2.91 -9.21
CA SER A 74 11.70 -3.29 -9.68
C SER A 74 11.69 -4.38 -10.75
N ILE A 75 11.21 -4.02 -11.95
CA ILE A 75 11.12 -4.90 -13.11
C ILE A 75 12.14 -4.46 -14.16
N VAL A 76 12.89 -5.38 -14.73
CA VAL A 76 13.66 -5.15 -15.95
C VAL A 76 12.96 -5.83 -17.13
N ALA A 77 12.74 -5.09 -18.22
CA ALA A 77 12.07 -5.60 -19.41
C ALA A 77 12.74 -5.10 -20.69
N CYS A 78 12.81 -5.97 -21.70
CA CYS A 78 13.43 -5.68 -22.99
C CYS A 78 12.41 -5.42 -24.09
N TYR A 79 12.73 -4.45 -24.96
CA TYR A 79 11.89 -3.99 -26.05
C TYR A 79 12.75 -3.69 -27.27
N VAL A 80 12.10 -3.58 -28.42
CA VAL A 80 12.73 -3.25 -29.70
C VAL A 80 11.92 -2.15 -30.40
N MET A 81 12.63 -1.24 -31.08
CA MET A 81 12.06 -0.34 -32.07
C MET A 81 12.73 -0.65 -33.41
N LEU A 82 11.93 -0.95 -34.43
CA LEU A 82 12.43 -1.31 -35.77
C LEU A 82 12.70 -0.09 -36.67
N SER A 83 12.50 1.12 -36.15
CA SER A 83 12.83 2.39 -36.79
C SER A 83 13.46 3.33 -35.76
N LYS A 84 14.23 4.30 -36.24
CA LYS A 84 14.83 5.37 -35.44
C LYS A 84 13.97 6.65 -35.39
N GLU A 85 12.85 6.64 -36.10
CA GLU A 85 11.93 7.78 -36.14
C GLU A 85 11.32 8.04 -34.76
N ALA A 86 10.96 9.30 -34.51
CA ALA A 86 10.46 9.74 -33.21
C ALA A 86 9.11 9.10 -32.82
N ASP A 87 8.32 8.71 -33.82
CA ASP A 87 7.01 8.07 -33.68
C ASP A 87 7.06 6.55 -33.83
N ALA A 88 8.26 5.97 -33.97
CA ALA A 88 8.43 4.54 -34.09
C ALA A 88 7.86 3.81 -32.88
N LEU A 89 7.03 2.80 -33.14
CA LEU A 89 6.44 1.99 -32.09
C LEU A 89 7.52 1.17 -31.36
N ARG A 90 7.31 1.06 -30.06
CA ARG A 90 8.09 0.22 -29.18
C ARG A 90 7.36 -1.11 -28.99
N TYR A 91 8.08 -2.20 -29.19
CA TYR A 91 7.53 -3.55 -29.12
C TYR A 91 8.19 -4.31 -27.98
N PRO A 92 7.44 -4.90 -27.03
CA PRO A 92 7.99 -5.89 -26.11
C PRO A 92 8.60 -7.03 -26.90
N VAL A 93 9.85 -7.42 -26.61
CA VAL A 93 10.57 -8.46 -27.41
C VAL A 93 9.78 -9.77 -27.45
N THR A 94 9.20 -10.13 -26.33
CA THR A 94 8.27 -11.25 -26.14
C THR A 94 7.03 -11.22 -27.02
N ALA A 95 6.46 -10.04 -27.29
CA ALA A 95 5.30 -9.90 -28.19
C ALA A 95 5.70 -10.18 -29.66
N GLY A 96 6.99 -10.03 -29.99
CA GLY A 96 7.54 -10.36 -31.30
C GLY A 96 7.96 -11.82 -31.48
N VAL A 97 7.77 -12.71 -30.49
CA VAL A 97 8.35 -14.07 -30.50
C VAL A 97 7.90 -14.91 -31.70
N ASP A 98 6.66 -14.77 -32.16
CA ASP A 98 6.19 -15.47 -33.37
C ASP A 98 6.81 -14.95 -34.66
N PHE A 99 7.28 -13.72 -34.67
CA PHE A 99 7.82 -13.05 -35.86
C PHE A 99 9.34 -13.00 -35.91
N LEU A 100 9.99 -13.07 -34.75
CA LEU A 100 11.44 -13.06 -34.60
C LEU A 100 12.04 -14.47 -34.67
N ASP A 101 11.21 -15.47 -34.99
CA ASP A 101 11.57 -16.90 -35.07
C ASP A 101 12.36 -17.37 -33.85
N ILE A 102 11.92 -16.92 -32.66
CA ILE A 102 12.59 -17.25 -31.42
C ILE A 102 12.10 -18.65 -31.03
N ASP A 103 12.91 -19.66 -31.38
CA ASP A 103 12.72 -21.07 -30.99
C ASP A 103 12.78 -21.29 -29.48
N THR A 104 13.21 -20.29 -28.72
CA THR A 104 13.34 -20.34 -27.27
C THR A 104 12.30 -19.47 -26.56
N LEU A 105 11.75 -19.97 -25.45
CA LEU A 105 11.05 -19.13 -24.47
C LEU A 105 12.06 -18.39 -23.59
N ASP A 106 13.06 -17.76 -24.20
CA ASP A 106 14.04 -17.01 -23.45
C ASP A 106 13.35 -15.89 -22.65
N CYS A 107 13.82 -15.65 -21.43
CA CYS A 107 13.25 -14.61 -20.57
C CYS A 107 13.71 -13.24 -21.07
N PHE A 108 12.75 -12.32 -21.26
CA PHE A 108 13.00 -10.91 -21.59
C PHE A 108 12.37 -9.94 -20.57
N VAL A 109 11.75 -10.47 -19.51
CA VAL A 109 11.19 -9.70 -18.39
C VAL A 109 11.59 -10.39 -17.09
N ILE A 110 12.23 -9.64 -16.19
CA ILE A 110 12.66 -10.13 -14.89
C ILE A 110 12.15 -9.19 -13.79
N PRO A 111 11.22 -9.65 -12.93
CA PRO A 111 10.73 -8.89 -11.78
C PRO A 111 11.57 -9.10 -10.51
N ASN A 112 11.25 -8.35 -9.44
CA ASN A 112 11.82 -8.50 -8.09
C ASN A 112 13.33 -8.24 -7.97
N ILE A 113 13.86 -7.23 -8.68
CA ILE A 113 15.26 -6.82 -8.51
C ILE A 113 15.44 -6.05 -7.20
N SER A 114 16.11 -6.64 -6.22
CA SER A 114 16.27 -6.04 -4.87
C SER A 114 17.65 -5.44 -4.61
N ASN A 115 18.67 -5.80 -5.37
CA ASN A 115 20.04 -5.36 -5.13
C ASN A 115 20.89 -5.30 -6.43
N PRO A 116 22.09 -4.68 -6.38
CA PRO A 116 22.96 -4.51 -7.54
C PRO A 116 23.44 -5.82 -8.17
N ALA A 117 23.77 -6.83 -7.36
CA ALA A 117 24.24 -8.12 -7.88
C ALA A 117 23.14 -8.82 -8.72
N MET A 118 21.90 -8.79 -8.23
CA MET A 118 20.75 -9.31 -8.95
C MET A 118 20.47 -8.53 -10.24
N MET A 119 20.63 -7.20 -10.22
CA MET A 119 20.53 -6.39 -11.43
C MET A 119 21.54 -6.86 -12.48
N ALA A 120 22.80 -7.03 -12.09
CA ALA A 120 23.86 -7.50 -12.99
C ALA A 120 23.57 -8.89 -13.55
N GLU A 121 23.20 -9.87 -12.72
CA GLU A 121 22.86 -11.22 -13.16
C GLU A 121 21.66 -11.23 -14.12
N SER A 122 20.64 -10.43 -13.81
CA SER A 122 19.43 -10.31 -14.63
C SER A 122 19.75 -9.71 -15.99
N LEU A 123 20.50 -8.61 -16.02
CA LEU A 123 20.93 -7.98 -17.26
C LEU A 123 21.85 -8.89 -18.08
N ASN A 124 22.77 -9.62 -17.45
CA ASN A 124 23.63 -10.57 -18.15
C ASN A 124 22.82 -11.68 -18.85
N LEU A 125 21.76 -12.20 -18.22
CA LEU A 125 20.86 -13.16 -18.85
C LEU A 125 20.09 -12.50 -20.01
N LEU A 126 19.47 -11.35 -19.77
CA LEU A 126 18.68 -10.63 -20.76
C LEU A 126 19.51 -10.26 -21.99
N TYR A 127 20.72 -9.75 -21.80
CA TYR A 127 21.63 -9.37 -22.87
C TYR A 127 22.16 -10.56 -23.66
N ARG A 128 22.40 -11.69 -23.00
CA ARG A 128 22.72 -12.94 -23.69
C ARG A 128 21.59 -13.38 -24.60
N ASN A 129 20.35 -13.31 -24.11
CA ASN A 129 19.17 -13.66 -24.89
C ASN A 129 18.96 -12.67 -26.06
N LEU A 130 19.14 -11.37 -25.81
CA LEU A 130 19.06 -10.33 -26.84
C LEU A 130 20.12 -10.51 -27.94
N ALA A 131 21.35 -10.86 -27.58
CA ALA A 131 22.42 -11.13 -28.55
C ALA A 131 22.05 -12.27 -29.52
N ARG A 132 21.36 -13.31 -29.04
CA ARG A 132 20.94 -14.45 -29.87
C ARG A 132 19.89 -14.05 -30.93
N ILE A 133 19.01 -13.10 -30.60
CA ILE A 133 17.91 -12.68 -31.47
C ILE A 133 18.22 -11.40 -32.26
N GLN A 134 19.45 -10.89 -32.14
CA GLN A 134 19.88 -9.65 -32.78
C GLN A 134 19.83 -9.72 -34.31
N MET A 135 20.30 -10.83 -34.91
CA MET A 135 20.26 -11.02 -36.36
C MET A 135 18.83 -11.07 -36.91
N PRO A 136 17.89 -11.85 -36.34
CA PRO A 136 16.48 -11.78 -36.70
C PRO A 136 15.90 -10.36 -36.63
N ILE A 137 16.19 -9.61 -35.56
CA ILE A 137 15.72 -8.22 -35.43
C ILE A 137 16.29 -7.33 -36.54
N ALA A 138 17.58 -7.44 -36.83
CA ALA A 138 18.23 -6.67 -37.89
C ALA A 138 17.62 -6.97 -39.26
N ALA A 139 17.30 -8.23 -39.53
CA ALA A 139 16.66 -8.66 -40.77
C ALA A 139 15.23 -8.13 -40.93
N GLN A 140 14.48 -7.99 -39.83
CA GLN A 140 13.16 -7.35 -39.86
C GLN A 140 13.29 -5.83 -40.08
N ALA A 141 14.25 -5.19 -39.42
CA ALA A 141 14.42 -3.74 -39.48
C ALA A 141 14.97 -3.22 -40.81
N ALA A 142 15.67 -4.07 -41.58
CA ALA A 142 16.27 -3.70 -42.85
C ALA A 142 15.27 -3.60 -44.03
N ASP A 143 14.04 -4.09 -43.86
CA ASP A 143 13.04 -4.19 -44.94
C ASP A 143 11.72 -3.53 -44.51
N GLU A 144 11.28 -2.51 -45.25
CA GLU A 144 10.04 -1.77 -44.98
C GLU A 144 8.79 -2.64 -44.99
N ALA A 145 8.69 -3.61 -45.91
CA ALA A 145 7.53 -4.48 -46.00
C ALA A 145 7.45 -5.40 -44.77
N ARG A 146 8.60 -5.86 -44.28
CA ARG A 146 8.70 -6.65 -43.04
C ARG A 146 8.34 -5.83 -41.81
N LYS A 147 8.83 -4.58 -41.72
CA LYS A 147 8.48 -3.66 -40.63
C LYS A 147 6.98 -3.41 -40.55
N GLU A 148 6.33 -3.14 -41.68
CA GLU A 148 4.88 -2.90 -41.70
C GLU A 148 4.08 -4.18 -41.40
N THR A 149 4.55 -5.34 -41.85
CA THR A 149 3.94 -6.63 -41.50
C THR A 149 4.02 -6.88 -39.99
N PHE A 150 5.19 -6.64 -39.39
CA PHE A 150 5.39 -6.78 -37.94
C PHE A 150 4.50 -5.82 -37.15
N ARG A 151 4.43 -4.56 -37.58
CA ARG A 151 3.55 -3.54 -36.99
C ARG A 151 2.09 -3.98 -37.05
N SER A 152 1.61 -4.38 -38.22
CA SER A 152 0.25 -4.85 -38.44
C SER A 152 -0.09 -6.11 -37.62
N PHE A 153 0.87 -7.00 -37.40
CA PHE A 153 0.69 -8.13 -36.50
C PHE A 153 0.54 -7.68 -35.04
N TYR A 154 1.45 -6.82 -34.57
CA TYR A 154 1.43 -6.33 -33.20
C TYR A 154 0.12 -5.59 -32.88
N ILE A 155 -0.33 -4.70 -33.76
CA ILE A 155 -1.61 -3.98 -33.59
C ILE A 155 -2.78 -4.97 -33.46
N ARG A 156 -2.87 -5.97 -34.34
CA ARG A 156 -3.91 -7.01 -34.26
C ARG A 156 -3.83 -7.84 -32.97
N GLU A 157 -2.62 -8.10 -32.46
CA GLU A 157 -2.46 -8.77 -31.17
C GLU A 157 -3.03 -7.91 -30.04
N VAL A 158 -2.71 -6.61 -30.01
CA VAL A 158 -3.22 -5.69 -29.00
C VAL A 158 -4.74 -5.62 -29.03
N GLU A 159 -5.33 -5.48 -30.23
CA GLU A 159 -6.78 -5.44 -30.40
C GLU A 159 -7.46 -6.71 -29.90
N ARG A 160 -6.88 -7.88 -30.20
CA ARG A 160 -7.39 -9.19 -29.75
C ARG A 160 -7.28 -9.38 -28.24
N VAL A 161 -6.16 -9.00 -27.64
CA VAL A 161 -5.91 -9.20 -26.20
C VAL A 161 -6.77 -8.24 -25.37
N LEU A 162 -6.85 -6.97 -25.77
CA LEU A 162 -7.63 -5.95 -25.06
C LEU A 162 -9.11 -5.93 -25.47
N GLN A 163 -9.48 -6.57 -26.59
CA GLN A 163 -10.82 -6.54 -27.17
C GLN A 163 -11.28 -5.11 -27.53
N VAL A 164 -10.37 -4.30 -28.07
CA VAL A 164 -10.62 -2.90 -28.45
C VAL A 164 -10.00 -2.63 -29.81
N ALA A 165 -10.75 -1.99 -30.71
CA ALA A 165 -10.22 -1.56 -32.01
C ALA A 165 -9.29 -0.34 -31.89
N ILE A 166 -8.16 -0.38 -32.58
CA ILE A 166 -7.18 0.71 -32.62
C ILE A 166 -7.47 1.62 -33.82
N THR A 167 -7.63 2.90 -33.55
CA THR A 167 -7.73 3.98 -34.53
C THR A 167 -6.55 4.95 -34.38
N PRO A 168 -6.21 5.74 -35.40
CA PRO A 168 -5.13 6.72 -35.30
C PRO A 168 -5.26 7.67 -34.10
N GLN A 169 -6.49 8.01 -33.69
CA GLN A 169 -6.77 8.93 -32.59
C GLN A 169 -6.55 8.30 -31.21
N ASN A 170 -6.77 6.99 -31.05
CA ASN A 170 -6.69 6.31 -29.76
C ASN A 170 -5.44 5.42 -29.62
N GLN A 171 -4.68 5.20 -30.71
CA GLN A 171 -3.55 4.27 -30.78
C GLN A 171 -2.55 4.46 -29.65
N ALA A 172 -2.06 5.68 -29.44
CA ALA A 172 -1.06 5.94 -28.39
C ALA A 172 -1.57 5.61 -26.98
N GLY A 173 -2.85 5.89 -26.71
CA GLY A 173 -3.51 5.57 -25.44
C GLY A 173 -3.66 4.07 -25.23
N ILE A 174 -4.16 3.36 -26.24
CA ILE A 174 -4.37 1.90 -26.18
C ILE A 174 -3.04 1.16 -26.05
N LEU A 175 -2.02 1.54 -26.81
CA LEU A 175 -0.70 0.91 -26.72
C LEU A 175 -0.07 1.08 -25.34
N ASN A 176 -0.21 2.26 -24.72
CA ASN A 176 0.23 2.48 -23.34
C ASN A 176 -0.55 1.61 -22.32
N ILE A 177 -1.86 1.42 -22.53
CA ILE A 177 -2.66 0.48 -21.71
C ILE A 177 -2.16 -0.95 -21.91
N TYR A 178 -1.89 -1.36 -23.15
CA TYR A 178 -1.38 -2.68 -23.47
C TYR A 178 -0.02 -2.93 -22.81
N ASP A 179 0.92 -2.00 -22.88
CA ASP A 179 2.24 -2.15 -22.25
C ASP A 179 2.14 -2.36 -20.74
N LYS A 180 1.22 -1.62 -20.08
CA LYS A 180 0.95 -1.78 -18.64
C LYS A 180 0.30 -3.13 -18.33
N TYR A 181 -0.70 -3.52 -19.12
CA TYR A 181 -1.34 -4.82 -19.02
C TYR A 181 -0.29 -5.94 -19.18
N TYR A 182 0.53 -5.85 -20.23
CA TYR A 182 1.58 -6.79 -20.58
C TYR A 182 2.61 -6.96 -19.46
N LEU A 183 3.13 -5.86 -18.90
CA LEU A 183 4.03 -5.93 -17.74
C LEU A 183 3.34 -6.55 -16.51
N GLY A 184 2.06 -6.25 -16.28
CA GLY A 184 1.27 -6.90 -15.23
C GLY A 184 1.17 -8.42 -15.44
N ARG A 185 1.04 -8.89 -16.68
CA ARG A 185 1.05 -10.31 -17.04
C ARG A 185 2.41 -10.95 -16.82
N MET A 186 3.49 -10.30 -17.25
CA MET A 186 4.87 -10.77 -17.07
C MET A 186 5.42 -10.55 -15.64
N THR A 187 4.56 -10.18 -14.70
CA THR A 187 4.87 -10.16 -13.27
C THR A 187 3.81 -10.91 -12.45
N SER A 188 2.87 -11.56 -13.13
CA SER A 188 1.78 -12.30 -12.51
C SER A 188 2.26 -13.64 -11.94
N GLY A 189 1.49 -14.19 -10.99
CA GLY A 189 1.80 -15.47 -10.34
C GLY A 189 2.15 -16.62 -11.29
N PRO A 190 1.45 -16.84 -12.43
CA PRO A 190 1.82 -17.86 -13.40
C PRO A 190 3.21 -17.65 -14.01
N TYR A 191 3.56 -16.42 -14.38
CA TYR A 191 4.86 -16.09 -14.94
C TYR A 191 5.97 -16.26 -13.91
N LEU A 192 5.75 -15.82 -12.67
CA LEU A 192 6.68 -16.04 -11.56
C LEU A 192 6.93 -17.53 -11.30
N LEU A 193 5.90 -18.36 -11.31
CA LEU A 193 6.02 -19.81 -11.16
C LEU A 193 6.84 -20.42 -12.30
N TYR A 194 6.65 -19.93 -13.53
CA TYR A 194 7.46 -20.33 -14.69
C TYR A 194 8.93 -19.95 -14.49
N LEU A 195 9.25 -18.70 -14.14
CA LEU A 195 10.64 -18.29 -13.89
C LEU A 195 11.32 -19.15 -12.81
N ALA A 196 10.56 -19.56 -11.79
CA ALA A 196 11.05 -20.39 -10.69
C ALA A 196 11.14 -21.90 -10.98
N GLY A 197 10.77 -22.35 -12.18
CA GLY A 197 10.82 -23.77 -12.58
C GLY A 197 9.57 -24.60 -12.23
N ASN A 198 8.51 -23.99 -11.69
CA ASN A 198 7.29 -24.70 -11.30
C ASN A 198 6.26 -24.75 -12.45
N TYR A 199 6.61 -25.48 -13.51
CA TYR A 199 5.91 -25.43 -14.79
C TYR A 199 4.48 -25.97 -14.73
N LYS A 200 4.25 -27.07 -13.99
CA LYS A 200 2.91 -27.66 -13.84
C LYS A 200 1.91 -26.68 -13.22
N LYS A 201 2.30 -25.99 -12.14
CA LYS A 201 1.44 -24.98 -11.52
C LYS A 201 1.31 -23.72 -12.38
N ALA A 202 2.39 -23.33 -13.08
CA ALA A 202 2.35 -22.21 -14.02
C ALA A 202 1.32 -22.47 -15.14
N ALA A 203 1.36 -23.64 -15.79
CA ALA A 203 0.42 -24.04 -16.83
C ALA A 203 -1.03 -24.03 -16.34
N GLY A 204 -1.31 -24.67 -15.20
CA GLY A 204 -2.66 -24.76 -14.65
C GLY A 204 -3.28 -23.40 -14.30
N LYS A 205 -2.47 -22.41 -13.90
CA LYS A 205 -2.95 -21.05 -13.66
C LYS A 205 -3.04 -20.23 -14.95
N LEU A 206 -2.07 -20.36 -15.85
CA LEU A 206 -2.04 -19.64 -17.13
C LEU A 206 -3.23 -20.03 -18.02
N ALA A 207 -3.64 -21.30 -18.01
CA ALA A 207 -4.80 -21.79 -18.75
C ALA A 207 -6.15 -21.13 -18.35
N ARG A 208 -6.23 -20.49 -17.17
CA ARG A 208 -7.45 -19.82 -16.68
C ARG A 208 -7.57 -18.37 -17.16
N PHE A 209 -6.52 -17.84 -17.75
CA PHE A 209 -6.49 -16.45 -18.20
C PHE A 209 -7.28 -16.28 -19.51
N LYS A 210 -8.17 -15.28 -19.55
CA LYS A 210 -8.82 -14.83 -20.78
C LYS A 210 -7.87 -13.91 -21.56
N GLY A 211 -7.91 -13.98 -22.89
CA GLY A 211 -7.13 -13.09 -23.77
C GLY A 211 -5.62 -13.32 -23.71
N LEU A 212 -5.17 -14.57 -23.86
CA LEU A 212 -3.73 -14.87 -23.90
C LEU A 212 -3.05 -14.20 -25.11
N SER A 213 -1.96 -13.48 -24.84
CA SER A 213 -1.03 -13.02 -25.89
C SER A 213 -0.39 -14.20 -26.62
N SER A 214 0.17 -13.98 -27.81
CA SER A 214 0.74 -15.09 -28.60
C SER A 214 1.94 -15.73 -27.88
N TYR A 215 2.73 -14.91 -27.17
CA TYR A 215 3.75 -15.38 -26.22
C TYR A 215 3.19 -16.32 -25.15
N GLU A 216 2.09 -15.94 -24.49
CA GLU A 216 1.50 -16.75 -23.42
C GLU A 216 0.88 -18.05 -23.95
N GLN A 217 0.35 -18.04 -25.18
CA GLN A 217 -0.12 -19.25 -25.84
C GLN A 217 1.03 -20.22 -26.16
N ARG A 218 2.18 -19.71 -26.63
CA ARG A 218 3.40 -20.52 -26.78
C ARG A 218 3.90 -21.03 -25.44
N LEU A 219 3.97 -20.16 -24.43
CA LEU A 219 4.38 -20.51 -23.07
C LEU A 219 3.50 -21.64 -22.52
N LEU A 220 2.17 -21.53 -22.62
CA LEU A 220 1.26 -22.57 -22.16
C LEU A 220 1.47 -23.90 -22.89
N ARG A 221 1.65 -23.89 -24.23
CA ARG A 221 1.94 -25.10 -25.02
C ARG A 221 3.21 -25.78 -24.53
N LEU A 222 4.27 -25.02 -24.34
CA LEU A 222 5.56 -25.54 -23.86
C LEU A 222 5.51 -26.04 -22.43
N LEU A 223 4.84 -25.32 -21.52
CA LEU A 223 4.66 -25.77 -20.14
C LEU A 223 3.83 -27.06 -20.02
N ASN A 224 2.93 -27.32 -20.96
CA ASN A 224 2.18 -28.57 -21.04
C ASN A 224 2.99 -29.74 -21.61
N GLN A 225 4.05 -29.45 -22.38
CA GLN A 225 4.94 -30.44 -22.99
C GLN A 225 6.18 -30.73 -22.14
N ALA A 226 6.63 -29.75 -21.34
CA ALA A 226 7.82 -29.85 -20.50
C ALA A 226 7.53 -30.48 -19.13
N GLY A 227 8.43 -31.34 -18.66
CA GLY A 227 8.51 -31.75 -17.25
C GLY A 227 9.06 -30.62 -16.37
N GLU A 228 9.17 -30.84 -15.05
CA GLU A 228 9.85 -29.87 -14.17
C GLU A 228 11.33 -29.73 -14.60
N SER A 229 11.77 -28.49 -14.82
CA SER A 229 13.13 -28.19 -15.30
C SER A 229 13.76 -27.07 -14.46
N ALA A 230 15.07 -26.84 -14.63
CA ALA A 230 15.77 -25.75 -13.95
C ALA A 230 15.11 -24.39 -14.29
N GLY A 231 15.02 -23.49 -13.30
CA GLY A 231 14.42 -22.17 -13.47
C GLY A 231 15.07 -21.37 -14.61
N GLN A 232 14.28 -20.56 -15.32
CA GLN A 232 14.73 -19.79 -16.48
C GLN A 232 15.38 -18.45 -16.09
N ALA A 233 15.25 -18.04 -14.82
CA ALA A 233 15.86 -16.85 -14.27
C ALA A 233 17.17 -17.18 -13.50
N PRO A 234 18.05 -16.20 -13.23
CA PRO A 234 19.23 -16.40 -12.39
C PRO A 234 18.86 -16.98 -11.02
N GLY A 235 19.77 -17.75 -10.41
CA GLY A 235 19.51 -18.41 -9.11
C GLY A 235 19.04 -17.44 -8.02
N SER A 236 19.66 -16.26 -7.93
CA SER A 236 19.28 -15.19 -7.00
C SER A 236 17.85 -14.70 -7.22
N VAL A 237 17.43 -14.55 -8.49
CA VAL A 237 16.08 -14.16 -8.88
C VAL A 237 15.09 -15.29 -8.57
N VAL A 238 15.43 -16.54 -8.86
CA VAL A 238 14.60 -17.70 -8.54
C VAL A 238 14.38 -17.81 -7.04
N GLU A 239 15.41 -17.60 -6.23
CA GLU A 239 15.30 -17.57 -4.77
C GLU A 239 14.38 -16.44 -4.30
N ASN A 240 14.53 -15.22 -4.83
CA ASN A 240 13.63 -14.11 -4.52
C ASN A 240 12.18 -14.38 -4.96
N ILE A 241 11.96 -15.01 -6.11
CA ILE A 241 10.62 -15.37 -6.58
C ILE A 241 10.03 -16.48 -5.70
N LYS A 242 10.82 -17.49 -5.32
CA LYS A 242 10.39 -18.55 -4.39
C LYS A 242 10.06 -17.95 -3.03
N LEU A 243 10.87 -17.02 -2.54
CA LEU A 243 10.63 -16.29 -1.31
C LEU A 243 9.35 -15.44 -1.39
N TYR A 244 9.18 -14.67 -2.46
CA TYR A 244 7.97 -13.89 -2.75
C TYR A 244 6.72 -14.79 -2.83
N ASN A 245 6.82 -15.96 -3.46
CA ASN A 245 5.72 -16.92 -3.54
C ASN A 245 5.45 -17.66 -2.23
N ALA A 246 6.47 -17.90 -1.39
CA ALA A 246 6.36 -18.59 -0.11
C ALA A 246 5.84 -17.69 1.01
N LEU A 247 6.28 -16.42 1.02
CA LEU A 247 5.81 -15.41 1.95
C LEU A 247 4.49 -14.78 1.47
N GLY A 248 4.18 -14.87 0.18
CA GLY A 248 3.03 -14.21 -0.43
C GLY A 248 3.29 -12.72 -0.68
N VAL A 249 2.30 -12.04 -1.27
CA VAL A 249 2.33 -10.57 -1.34
C VAL A 249 2.37 -10.06 0.10
N PRO A 250 3.33 -9.19 0.51
CA PRO A 250 3.47 -8.69 1.90
C PRO A 250 2.18 -8.16 2.55
N LYS A 251 1.21 -7.75 1.73
CA LYS A 251 -0.13 -7.36 2.18
C LYS A 251 -1.00 -8.51 2.72
N THR A 252 -0.54 -9.76 2.64
CA THR A 252 -1.33 -10.97 2.95
C THR A 252 -0.59 -12.05 3.76
N ASP A 253 0.71 -11.86 4.09
CA ASP A 253 1.41 -12.82 4.96
C ASP A 253 0.89 -12.69 6.40
N LYS A 254 0.35 -13.80 6.94
CA LYS A 254 -0.13 -13.87 8.32
C LYS A 254 0.98 -13.56 9.33
N ARG A 255 2.24 -13.93 9.05
CA ARG A 255 3.36 -13.70 9.98
C ARG A 255 3.74 -12.23 10.04
N GLU A 256 3.79 -11.57 8.89
CA GLU A 256 4.03 -10.13 8.82
C GLU A 256 2.89 -9.35 9.47
N MET A 257 1.64 -9.75 9.22
CA MET A 257 0.47 -9.16 9.87
C MET A 257 0.55 -9.28 11.39
N ILE A 258 0.92 -10.45 11.93
CA ILE A 258 1.12 -10.65 13.37
C ILE A 258 2.24 -9.75 13.91
N ALA A 259 3.35 -9.58 13.18
CA ALA A 259 4.45 -8.72 13.60
C ALA A 259 4.10 -7.23 13.57
N VAL A 260 3.39 -6.77 12.55
CA VAL A 260 2.86 -5.41 12.47
C VAL A 260 1.84 -5.17 13.58
N PHE A 261 0.98 -6.14 13.86
CA PHE A 261 -0.02 -6.06 14.92
C PHE A 261 0.63 -6.03 16.31
N ALA A 262 1.62 -6.89 16.57
CA ALA A 262 2.39 -6.89 17.81
C ALA A 262 3.17 -5.58 18.00
N SER A 263 3.79 -5.06 16.93
CA SER A 263 4.47 -3.76 16.96
C SER A 263 3.48 -2.62 17.19
N ALA A 264 2.30 -2.64 16.57
CA ALA A 264 1.27 -1.63 16.76
C ALA A 264 0.74 -1.65 18.20
N PHE A 265 0.58 -2.84 18.80
CA PHE A 265 0.14 -2.99 20.18
C PHE A 265 1.17 -2.42 21.17
N LEU A 266 2.47 -2.70 20.96
CA LEU A 266 3.53 -2.11 21.78
C LEU A 266 3.55 -0.58 21.67
N TRP A 267 3.42 -0.04 20.46
CA TRP A 267 3.36 1.41 20.25
C TRP A 267 2.10 2.04 20.80
N MET A 268 0.97 1.34 20.78
CA MET A 268 -0.28 1.79 21.37
C MET A 268 -0.11 2.03 22.87
N ILE A 269 0.59 1.16 23.60
CA ILE A 269 0.86 1.35 25.04
C ILE A 269 1.68 2.65 25.26
N LEU A 270 2.69 2.88 24.42
CA LEU A 270 3.51 4.09 24.50
C LEU A 270 2.71 5.36 24.18
N TRP A 271 1.84 5.32 23.17
CA TRP A 271 0.97 6.45 22.84
C TRP A 271 -0.11 6.68 23.89
N ALA A 272 -0.63 5.62 24.52
CA ALA A 272 -1.56 5.75 25.64
C ALA A 272 -0.88 6.46 26.83
N ALA A 273 0.40 6.19 27.08
CA ALA A 273 1.19 6.90 28.09
C ALA A 273 1.44 8.39 27.73
N VAL A 274 1.32 8.78 26.46
CA VAL A 274 1.42 10.18 26.01
C VAL A 274 0.05 10.88 26.08
N PHE A 275 -1.00 10.23 25.59
CA PHE A 275 -2.34 10.82 25.55
C PHE A 275 -3.01 10.90 26.92
N THR A 276 -2.73 9.96 27.82
CA THR A 276 -3.28 9.96 29.19
C THR A 276 -2.90 11.23 29.97
N PRO A 277 -1.62 11.64 30.06
CA PRO A 277 -1.25 12.91 30.69
C PRO A 277 -1.89 14.13 30.02
N ILE A 278 -1.97 14.16 28.69
CA ILE A 278 -2.60 15.27 27.95
C ILE A 278 -4.08 15.36 28.31
N TYR A 279 -4.78 14.23 28.34
CA TYR A 279 -6.16 14.14 28.76
C TYR A 279 -6.36 14.70 30.17
N PHE A 280 -5.61 14.22 31.16
CA PHE A 280 -5.75 14.67 32.54
C PHE A 280 -5.36 16.13 32.75
N LEU A 281 -4.35 16.62 32.02
CA LEU A 281 -3.97 18.03 32.03
C LEU A 281 -5.13 18.91 31.55
N VAL A 282 -5.73 18.56 30.41
CA VAL A 282 -6.82 19.31 29.79
C VAL A 282 -8.08 19.23 30.66
N TYR A 283 -8.39 18.04 31.15
CA TYR A 283 -9.47 17.78 32.10
C TYR A 283 -9.35 18.68 33.34
N PHE A 284 -8.16 18.78 33.94
CA PHE A 284 -7.90 19.62 35.10
C PHE A 284 -8.17 21.10 34.83
N PHE A 285 -7.72 21.63 33.69
CA PHE A 285 -7.94 23.04 33.34
C PHE A 285 -9.39 23.36 33.00
N LEU A 286 -10.08 22.49 32.23
CA LEU A 286 -11.47 22.71 31.83
C LEU A 286 -12.44 22.62 33.03
N ASN A 287 -12.13 21.76 33.99
CA ASN A 287 -13.00 21.51 35.15
C ASN A 287 -12.61 22.28 36.40
N ARG A 288 -11.72 23.27 36.29
CA ARG A 288 -11.42 24.17 37.41
C ARG A 288 -12.71 24.86 37.90
N GLY A 289 -12.92 24.86 39.22
CA GLY A 289 -14.12 25.41 39.86
C GLY A 289 -15.37 24.54 39.75
N ALA A 290 -15.25 23.29 39.29
CA ALA A 290 -16.33 22.31 39.43
C ALA A 290 -16.41 21.82 40.88
N ILE A 291 -17.63 21.65 41.39
CA ILE A 291 -17.90 20.88 42.61
C ILE A 291 -17.87 19.39 42.28
N TYR A 292 -18.38 19.03 41.10
CA TYR A 292 -18.48 17.66 40.62
C TYR A 292 -18.48 17.64 39.08
N VAL A 293 -17.94 16.56 38.50
CA VAL A 293 -17.91 16.37 37.04
C VAL A 293 -18.33 14.94 36.72
N ALA A 294 -19.47 14.81 36.06
CA ALA A 294 -19.98 13.53 35.57
C ALA A 294 -19.33 13.17 34.23
N GLY A 295 -18.89 11.92 34.06
CA GLY A 295 -18.39 11.37 32.79
C GLY A 295 -16.89 11.51 32.53
N ALA A 296 -16.17 12.18 33.44
CA ALA A 296 -14.73 12.37 33.38
C ALA A 296 -13.92 11.07 33.24
N TYR A 297 -14.34 10.00 33.90
CA TYR A 297 -13.61 8.75 33.95
C TYR A 297 -14.11 7.74 32.90
N GLY A 298 -15.40 7.81 32.55
CA GLY A 298 -16.00 6.96 31.52
C GLY A 298 -15.41 7.18 30.13
N GLN A 299 -14.86 8.37 29.84
CA GLN A 299 -14.26 8.70 28.55
C GLN A 299 -12.76 8.42 28.45
N ALA A 300 -12.06 8.17 29.56
CA ALA A 300 -10.63 7.85 29.55
C ALA A 300 -10.30 6.57 28.72
N PRO A 301 -11.09 5.48 28.75
CA PRO A 301 -10.94 4.36 27.82
C PRO A 301 -11.03 4.75 26.34
N GLY A 302 -11.71 5.85 26.01
CA GLY A 302 -11.78 6.42 24.66
C GLY A 302 -10.42 6.80 24.08
N LEU A 303 -9.39 7.00 24.92
CA LEU A 303 -8.00 7.23 24.50
C LEU A 303 -7.34 6.02 23.84
N PHE A 304 -7.96 4.84 23.95
CA PHE A 304 -7.48 3.64 23.24
C PHE A 304 -7.48 3.84 21.73
N LEU A 305 -8.53 4.45 21.18
CA LEU A 305 -8.68 4.67 19.74
C LEU A 305 -7.55 5.54 19.16
N PRO A 306 -7.27 6.77 19.64
CA PRO A 306 -6.16 7.57 19.15
C PRO A 306 -4.80 6.89 19.35
N SER A 307 -4.62 6.21 20.49
CA SER A 307 -3.39 5.45 20.78
C SER A 307 -3.16 4.31 19.79
N PHE A 308 -4.21 3.58 19.44
CA PHE A 308 -4.17 2.46 18.51
C PHE A 308 -3.86 2.93 17.09
N LEU A 309 -4.53 3.98 16.61
CA LEU A 309 -4.28 4.57 15.29
C LEU A 309 -2.84 5.09 15.16
N MET A 310 -2.32 5.75 16.20
CA MET A 310 -0.93 6.16 16.25
C MET A 310 0.05 4.99 16.37
N GLY A 311 -0.36 3.90 17.05
CA GLY A 311 0.37 2.65 17.11
C GLY A 311 0.58 2.03 15.74
N ILE A 312 -0.46 1.98 14.90
CA ILE A 312 -0.38 1.53 13.51
C ILE A 312 0.54 2.44 12.69
N CYS A 313 0.43 3.76 12.84
CA CYS A 313 1.28 4.71 12.13
C CYS A 313 2.77 4.52 12.49
N THR A 314 3.06 4.33 13.77
CA THR A 314 4.45 4.22 14.26
C THR A 314 5.05 2.85 13.93
N SER A 315 4.24 1.79 13.94
CA SER A 315 4.68 0.45 13.54
C SER A 315 5.18 0.42 12.10
N TYR A 316 4.60 1.22 11.19
CA TYR A 316 5.11 1.39 9.84
C TYR A 316 6.57 1.86 9.84
N PHE A 317 6.93 2.87 10.64
CA PHE A 317 8.31 3.40 10.67
C PHE A 317 9.28 2.49 11.42
N THR A 318 8.79 1.65 12.34
CA THR A 318 9.65 0.72 13.10
C THR A 318 9.63 -0.71 12.58
N ARG A 319 8.89 -1.01 11.51
CA ARG A 319 8.72 -2.37 10.97
C ARG A 319 10.05 -3.10 10.74
N ARG A 320 11.07 -2.41 10.25
CA ARG A 320 12.41 -2.99 10.02
C ARG A 320 13.10 -3.44 11.31
N LYS A 321 12.93 -2.69 12.40
CA LYS A 321 13.42 -3.06 13.73
C LYS A 321 12.56 -4.19 14.31
N ALA A 322 11.24 -4.14 14.11
CA ALA A 322 10.35 -5.21 14.53
C ALA A 322 10.71 -6.54 13.84
N TYR A 323 11.06 -6.54 12.55
CA TYR A 323 11.53 -7.75 11.86
C TYR A 323 12.82 -8.30 12.47
N GLN A 324 13.77 -7.44 12.88
CA GLN A 324 15.00 -7.87 13.54
C GLN A 324 14.72 -8.58 14.87
N VAL A 325 13.78 -8.04 15.66
CA VAL A 325 13.44 -8.58 16.98
C VAL A 325 12.61 -9.86 16.85
N LEU A 326 11.58 -9.86 16.01
CA LEU A 326 10.60 -10.94 15.91
C LEU A 326 11.03 -12.08 14.95
N PHE A 327 11.85 -11.79 13.94
CA PHE A 327 12.24 -12.75 12.89
C PHE A 327 13.77 -12.91 12.76
N LYS A 328 14.48 -13.14 13.86
CA LYS A 328 15.96 -13.24 13.92
C LYS A 328 16.62 -14.07 12.80
N LYS A 329 15.99 -15.15 12.33
CA LYS A 329 16.54 -16.02 11.26
C LYS A 329 16.26 -15.54 9.83
N HIS A 330 15.26 -14.68 9.64
CA HIS A 330 14.75 -14.29 8.32
C HIS A 330 14.65 -12.76 8.15
N TYR A 331 15.12 -11.96 9.11
CA TYR A 331 14.89 -10.51 9.11
C TYR A 331 15.52 -9.79 7.91
N LEU A 332 16.71 -10.22 7.46
CA LEU A 332 17.36 -9.66 6.26
C LEU A 332 16.47 -9.84 5.03
N LYS A 333 15.83 -11.02 4.92
CA LYS A 333 14.92 -11.37 3.83
C LYS A 333 13.64 -10.52 3.87
N TYR A 334 13.09 -10.28 5.06
CA TYR A 334 11.95 -9.36 5.23
C TYR A 334 12.32 -7.91 4.91
N GLN A 335 13.54 -7.47 5.23
CA GLN A 335 14.03 -6.13 4.89
C GLN A 335 14.24 -5.94 3.37
N GLU A 336 14.71 -6.98 2.67
CA GLU A 336 14.83 -6.96 1.21
C GLU A 336 13.45 -6.88 0.53
N MET A 337 12.46 -7.63 1.01
CA MET A 337 11.09 -7.56 0.50
C MET A 337 10.38 -6.23 0.81
N ASP A 338 10.64 -5.65 1.98
CA ASP A 338 10.19 -4.30 2.32
C ASP A 338 10.74 -3.26 1.33
N THR A 339 11.98 -3.45 0.88
CA THR A 339 12.63 -2.57 -0.11
C THR A 339 12.00 -2.71 -1.50
N ILE A 340 11.53 -3.91 -1.87
CA ILE A 340 10.78 -4.13 -3.10
C ILE A 340 9.39 -3.48 -2.99
N THR A 341 8.69 -3.61 -1.87
CA THR A 341 7.27 -3.22 -1.80
C THR A 341 7.02 -1.76 -1.43
N ASN A 342 7.88 -1.15 -0.61
CA ASN A 342 7.73 0.23 -0.15
C ASN A 342 8.67 1.17 -0.91
N SER A 343 8.07 2.13 -1.63
CA SER A 343 8.78 3.18 -2.35
C SER A 343 9.07 4.39 -1.46
N PRO A 344 10.07 5.24 -1.80
CA PRO A 344 10.28 6.53 -1.13
C PRO A 344 9.01 7.41 -1.11
N GLY A 345 8.20 7.33 -2.16
CA GLY A 345 6.88 8.00 -2.21
C GLY A 345 5.89 7.46 -1.18
N SER A 346 5.90 6.15 -0.91
CA SER A 346 5.08 5.55 0.15
C SER A 346 5.50 6.03 1.54
N ASP A 347 6.81 6.14 1.80
CA ASP A 347 7.31 6.68 3.06
C ASP A 347 6.91 8.15 3.25
N LYS A 348 6.97 8.96 2.17
CA LYS A 348 6.54 10.37 2.21
C LYS A 348 5.04 10.51 2.48
N PHE A 349 4.22 9.69 1.82
CA PHE A 349 2.78 9.63 2.08
C PHE A 349 2.49 9.25 3.53
N MET A 350 3.13 8.18 4.04
CA MET A 350 2.93 7.75 5.42
C MET A 350 3.36 8.81 6.43
N LYS A 351 4.45 9.55 6.19
CA LYS A 351 4.84 10.69 7.03
C LYS A 351 3.75 11.76 7.11
N TYR A 352 3.12 12.09 5.98
CA TYR A 352 2.04 13.07 5.94
C TYR A 352 0.77 12.54 6.62
N PHE A 353 0.39 11.30 6.29
CA PHE A 353 -0.76 10.62 6.88
C PHE A 353 -0.64 10.52 8.41
N SER A 354 0.52 10.10 8.93
CA SER A 354 0.74 10.01 10.38
C SER A 354 0.67 11.36 11.09
N ARG A 355 1.03 12.47 10.43
CA ARG A 355 0.84 13.82 10.99
C ARG A 355 -0.64 14.17 11.09
N ILE A 356 -1.44 13.86 10.07
CA ILE A 356 -2.90 14.07 10.11
C ILE A 356 -3.52 13.23 11.24
N VAL A 357 -3.15 11.96 11.33
CA VAL A 357 -3.65 11.08 12.40
C VAL A 357 -3.25 11.60 13.78
N LEU A 358 -2.03 12.12 13.95
CA LEU A 358 -1.59 12.71 15.21
C LEU A 358 -2.42 13.96 15.58
N VAL A 359 -2.65 14.87 14.63
CA VAL A 359 -3.48 16.06 14.87
C VAL A 359 -4.91 15.63 15.24
N GLY A 360 -5.49 14.69 14.49
CA GLY A 360 -6.81 14.14 14.80
C GLY A 360 -6.87 13.45 16.17
N ALA A 361 -5.83 12.71 16.54
CA ALA A 361 -5.72 12.04 17.82
C ALA A 361 -5.65 13.05 18.99
N VAL A 362 -4.86 14.11 18.84
CA VAL A 362 -4.81 15.20 19.84
C VAL A 362 -6.17 15.88 19.97
N LEU A 363 -6.82 16.24 18.85
CA LEU A 363 -8.16 16.85 18.87
C LEU A 363 -9.18 15.93 19.53
N PHE A 364 -9.15 14.63 19.22
CA PHE A 364 -10.00 13.62 19.85
C PHE A 364 -9.77 13.60 21.36
N THR A 365 -8.51 13.52 21.81
CA THR A 365 -8.16 13.56 23.24
C THR A 365 -8.70 14.81 23.94
N LEU A 366 -8.61 15.99 23.30
CA LEU A 366 -9.13 17.24 23.85
C LEU A 366 -10.66 17.22 23.97
N LEU A 367 -11.35 16.73 22.93
CA LEU A 367 -12.81 16.61 22.94
C LEU A 367 -13.29 15.60 23.97
N SER A 368 -12.61 14.45 24.10
CA SER A 368 -12.91 13.45 25.13
C SER A 368 -12.73 14.01 26.54
N ALA A 369 -11.68 14.80 26.79
CA ALA A 369 -11.44 15.41 28.11
C ALA A 369 -12.47 16.47 28.49
N ARG A 370 -13.14 17.07 27.49
CA ARG A 370 -14.22 18.05 27.67
C ARG A 370 -15.58 17.38 27.90
N TRP A 371 -15.78 16.20 27.33
CA TRP A 371 -17.07 15.53 27.32
C TRP A 371 -17.53 15.18 28.74
N GLY A 372 -18.79 15.50 29.06
CA GLY A 372 -19.39 15.27 30.37
C GLY A 372 -20.24 16.44 30.85
N ILE A 373 -20.70 16.37 32.09
CA ILE A 373 -21.49 17.43 32.73
C ILE A 373 -20.71 18.00 33.91
N LYS A 374 -20.46 19.31 33.89
CA LYS A 374 -19.72 20.02 34.93
C LYS A 374 -20.67 20.74 35.86
N PHE A 375 -20.72 20.35 37.13
CA PHE A 375 -21.53 21.00 38.16
C PHE A 375 -20.71 22.04 38.94
N THR A 376 -21.29 23.22 39.13
CA THR A 376 -20.66 24.39 39.77
C THR A 376 -21.58 24.95 40.86
N ASP A 377 -21.16 26.02 41.55
CA ASP A 377 -21.96 26.59 42.62
C ASP A 377 -23.28 27.23 42.18
N SER A 378 -23.39 27.71 40.94
CA SER A 378 -24.57 28.43 40.45
C SER A 378 -25.47 27.59 39.53
N GLY A 379 -24.96 26.47 39.01
CA GLY A 379 -25.62 25.66 38.00
C GLY A 379 -24.68 24.64 37.40
N PHE A 380 -24.99 24.13 36.22
CA PHE A 380 -24.18 23.13 35.54
C PHE A 380 -24.02 23.44 34.05
N ILE A 381 -22.93 22.91 33.48
CA ILE A 381 -22.58 23.06 32.07
C ILE A 381 -22.62 21.67 31.44
N ASP A 382 -23.54 21.48 30.49
CA ASP A 382 -23.65 20.28 29.69
C ASP A 382 -22.72 20.34 28.46
N ASN A 383 -21.75 19.42 28.41
CA ASN A 383 -20.85 19.21 27.27
C ASN A 383 -21.01 17.81 26.64
N THR A 384 -22.14 17.14 26.84
CA THR A 384 -22.39 15.79 26.31
C THR A 384 -22.54 15.76 24.78
N ARG A 385 -22.77 16.92 24.14
CA ARG A 385 -22.78 17.07 22.68
C ARG A 385 -21.38 16.98 22.09
N TRP A 386 -21.05 15.81 21.54
CA TRP A 386 -19.70 15.43 21.08
C TRP A 386 -19.04 16.41 20.08
N PHE A 387 -19.81 17.05 19.19
CA PHE A 387 -19.30 18.00 18.18
C PHE A 387 -19.53 19.47 18.54
N SER A 388 -20.06 19.78 19.73
CA SER A 388 -20.25 21.15 20.16
C SER A 388 -19.04 21.64 20.95
N LEU A 389 -18.41 22.72 20.46
CA LEU A 389 -17.35 23.42 21.20
C LEU A 389 -17.90 24.31 22.32
N GLN A 390 -19.21 24.56 22.31
CA GLN A 390 -19.91 25.36 23.33
C GLN A 390 -20.73 24.43 24.22
N GLY A 391 -20.51 24.53 25.52
CA GLY A 391 -21.34 23.87 26.52
C GLY A 391 -22.60 24.69 26.76
N VAL A 392 -23.70 24.02 27.10
CA VAL A 392 -24.96 24.69 27.45
C VAL A 392 -25.00 24.86 28.96
N TYR A 393 -25.15 26.10 29.42
CA TYR A 393 -25.31 26.39 30.84
C TYR A 393 -26.78 26.28 31.24
N HIS A 394 -27.02 25.62 32.37
CA HIS A 394 -28.33 25.46 32.99
C HIS A 394 -28.25 25.88 34.46
N GLU A 395 -29.24 26.63 34.92
CA GLU A 395 -29.39 26.92 36.33
C GLU A 395 -30.03 25.71 37.03
N TYR A 396 -29.77 25.54 38.34
CA TYR A 396 -30.44 24.48 39.09
C TYR A 396 -31.96 24.63 39.13
N ALA A 397 -32.46 25.87 38.99
CA ALA A 397 -33.89 26.16 38.90
C ALA A 397 -34.55 25.58 37.63
N ASP A 398 -33.75 25.30 36.58
CA ASP A 398 -34.23 24.68 35.35
C ASP A 398 -34.57 23.20 35.53
N ILE A 399 -34.08 22.56 36.61
CA ILE A 399 -34.39 21.17 36.95
C ILE A 399 -35.69 21.14 37.75
N LYS A 400 -36.70 20.45 37.22
CA LYS A 400 -37.99 20.22 37.88
C LYS A 400 -37.88 19.12 38.94
N GLN A 401 -37.29 18.00 38.58
CA GLN A 401 -37.11 16.84 39.46
C GLN A 401 -36.07 15.87 38.89
N VAL A 402 -35.59 14.96 39.72
CA VAL A 402 -34.81 13.79 39.30
C VAL A 402 -35.57 12.54 39.70
N TYR A 403 -35.65 11.54 38.83
CA TYR A 403 -36.21 10.24 39.20
C TYR A 403 -35.25 9.10 38.90
N TYR A 404 -35.37 8.03 39.67
CA TYR A 404 -34.63 6.80 39.49
C TYR A 404 -35.34 5.87 38.50
N LEU A 405 -34.57 5.29 37.60
CA LEU A 405 -35.05 4.33 36.62
C LEU A 405 -34.35 3.00 36.90
N GLU A 406 -35.10 2.00 37.37
CA GLU A 406 -34.58 0.67 37.73
C GLU A 406 -34.06 -0.12 36.53
N SER A 407 -34.80 -0.11 35.42
CA SER A 407 -34.48 -0.90 34.23
C SER A 407 -34.90 -0.17 32.95
N ARG A 408 -34.29 -0.58 31.85
CA ARG A 408 -34.47 0.02 30.51
C ARG A 408 -34.92 -1.02 29.52
N ILE A 409 -35.72 -0.63 28.54
CA ILE A 409 -36.02 -1.48 27.39
C ILE A 409 -35.13 -1.05 26.23
N ASN A 410 -34.33 -1.96 25.67
CA ASN A 410 -33.49 -1.66 24.51
C ASN A 410 -34.34 -1.58 23.21
N GLY A 411 -33.71 -1.17 22.11
CA GLY A 411 -34.38 -1.09 20.79
C GLY A 411 -34.87 -2.43 20.21
N PHE A 412 -34.56 -3.55 20.87
CA PHE A 412 -35.00 -4.90 20.52
C PHE A 412 -36.10 -5.44 21.45
N GLY A 413 -36.50 -4.68 22.47
CA GLY A 413 -37.52 -5.07 23.44
C GLY A 413 -37.01 -5.82 24.67
N ASP A 414 -35.70 -5.97 24.84
CA ASP A 414 -35.12 -6.63 26.01
C ASP A 414 -35.04 -5.66 27.20
N ILE A 415 -35.38 -6.17 28.39
CA ILE A 415 -35.19 -5.45 29.65
C ILE A 415 -33.71 -5.57 30.03
N LEU A 416 -33.03 -4.42 30.06
CA LEU A 416 -31.68 -4.26 30.55
C LEU A 416 -31.72 -3.76 31.98
N ASP A 417 -31.06 -4.51 32.87
CA ASP A 417 -30.92 -4.21 34.29
C ASP A 417 -29.81 -3.17 34.51
N PHE A 418 -30.00 -2.01 33.90
CA PHE A 418 -29.07 -0.87 33.92
C PHE A 418 -29.73 0.34 34.57
N PRO A 419 -29.70 0.41 35.90
CA PRO A 419 -30.31 1.50 36.62
C PRO A 419 -29.58 2.83 36.40
N SER A 420 -30.30 3.93 36.54
CA SER A 420 -29.80 5.28 36.25
C SER A 420 -30.72 6.33 36.83
N TYR A 421 -30.22 7.57 36.92
CA TYR A 421 -31.05 8.72 37.26
C TYR A 421 -31.34 9.56 36.02
N VAL A 422 -32.57 10.08 35.94
CA VAL A 422 -33.02 10.95 34.85
C VAL A 422 -33.34 12.33 35.42
N MET A 423 -32.71 13.36 34.88
CA MET A 423 -33.01 14.76 35.20
C MET A 423 -34.12 15.27 34.30
N VAL A 424 -35.22 15.73 34.89
CA VAL A 424 -36.36 16.31 34.17
C VAL A 424 -36.30 17.82 34.29
N TYR A 425 -36.27 18.51 33.16
CA TYR A 425 -36.27 19.97 33.11
C TYR A 425 -37.70 20.54 33.18
N GLN A 426 -37.81 21.83 33.47
CA GLN A 426 -39.10 22.54 33.53
C GLN A 426 -39.89 22.49 32.20
N ASP A 427 -39.19 22.46 31.07
CA ASP A 427 -39.78 22.36 29.73
C ASP A 427 -40.22 20.92 29.35
N GLY A 428 -40.01 19.96 30.25
CA GLY A 428 -40.33 18.55 30.05
C GLY A 428 -39.28 17.76 29.28
N THR A 429 -38.12 18.36 28.94
CA THR A 429 -36.99 17.60 28.42
C THR A 429 -36.40 16.71 29.50
N GLU A 430 -35.81 15.59 29.09
CA GLU A 430 -35.21 14.60 29.99
C GLU A 430 -33.74 14.40 29.60
N GLN A 431 -32.84 14.55 30.57
CA GLN A 431 -31.44 14.17 30.43
C GLN A 431 -31.17 12.93 31.27
N ASP A 432 -30.89 11.88 30.54
CA ASP A 432 -30.50 10.60 31.08
C ASP A 432 -29.02 10.60 31.46
N LEU A 433 -28.71 10.20 32.69
CA LEU A 433 -27.33 10.13 33.19
C LEU A 433 -26.65 8.78 32.93
N TYR A 434 -27.37 7.79 32.39
CA TYR A 434 -26.81 6.45 32.11
C TYR A 434 -25.54 6.49 31.24
N ASP A 435 -25.56 7.28 30.17
CA ASP A 435 -24.40 7.39 29.27
C ASP A 435 -23.28 8.24 29.87
N VAL A 436 -23.57 8.99 30.93
CA VAL A 436 -22.68 9.99 31.52
C VAL A 436 -21.93 9.45 32.73
N GLU A 437 -22.58 8.75 33.66
CA GLU A 437 -21.95 8.32 34.90
C GLU A 437 -22.57 7.05 35.48
N ASN A 438 -21.79 6.30 36.27
CA ASN A 438 -22.31 5.14 37.00
C ASN A 438 -23.36 5.58 38.03
N VAL A 439 -24.44 4.79 38.15
CA VAL A 439 -25.52 4.98 39.14
C VAL A 439 -25.01 5.11 40.58
N GLU A 440 -24.01 4.33 40.99
CA GLU A 440 -23.44 4.34 42.35
C GLU A 440 -22.80 5.69 42.64
N ARG A 441 -21.94 6.17 41.73
CA ARG A 441 -21.32 7.50 41.86
C ARG A 441 -22.33 8.63 41.74
N THR A 442 -23.37 8.44 40.94
CA THR A 442 -24.47 9.39 40.85
C THR A 442 -25.18 9.50 42.19
N GLU A 443 -25.54 8.37 42.82
CA GLU A 443 -26.22 8.31 44.12
C GLU A 443 -25.35 8.85 45.26
N GLU A 444 -24.05 8.53 45.27
CA GLU A 444 -23.12 8.93 46.33
C GLU A 444 -22.62 10.38 46.21
N GLU A 445 -22.34 10.86 44.99
CA GLU A 445 -21.67 12.15 44.77
C GLU A 445 -22.61 13.22 44.21
N LEU A 446 -23.44 12.90 43.19
CA LEU A 446 -24.26 13.90 42.50
C LEU A 446 -25.60 14.18 43.19
N ILE A 447 -26.34 13.14 43.58
CA ILE A 447 -27.66 13.29 44.20
C ILE A 447 -27.62 14.16 45.46
N PRO A 448 -26.65 14.04 46.38
CA PRO A 448 -26.54 14.94 47.52
C PRO A 448 -26.37 16.41 47.13
N ILE A 449 -25.63 16.68 46.04
CA ILE A 449 -25.47 18.04 45.51
C ILE A 449 -26.85 18.56 45.06
N LEU A 450 -27.60 17.79 44.27
CA LEU A 450 -28.90 18.23 43.76
C LEU A 450 -29.93 18.45 44.88
N VAL A 451 -29.98 17.53 45.86
CA VAL A 451 -30.84 17.67 47.05
C VAL A 451 -30.49 18.91 47.86
N SER A 452 -29.19 19.20 48.05
CA SER A 452 -28.76 20.41 48.76
C SER A 452 -29.19 21.72 48.09
N ARG A 453 -29.52 21.66 46.79
CA ARG A 453 -30.03 22.79 45.99
C ARG A 453 -31.56 22.82 45.92
N GLY A 454 -32.26 21.95 46.66
CA GLY A 454 -33.72 21.91 46.75
C GLY A 454 -34.41 21.17 45.62
N ILE A 455 -33.67 20.37 44.84
CA ILE A 455 -34.23 19.59 43.73
C ILE A 455 -34.83 18.30 44.30
N PRO A 456 -36.13 18.01 44.05
CA PRO A 456 -36.76 16.79 44.54
C PRO A 456 -36.24 15.56 43.77
N VAL A 457 -35.94 14.50 44.51
CA VAL A 457 -35.50 13.21 43.97
C VAL A 457 -36.54 12.14 44.30
N GLN A 458 -37.05 11.46 43.28
CA GLN A 458 -38.01 10.37 43.39
C GLN A 458 -37.30 9.04 43.14
N ARG A 459 -37.55 8.05 43.99
CA ARG A 459 -37.02 6.71 43.82
C ARG A 459 -38.07 5.78 43.25
#